data_AF-A0A9D2G4C9-F1
#
_entry.id   AF-A0A9D2G4C9-F1
#
_cell.length_a   1.000
_cell.length_b   1.000
_cell.length_c   1.000
_cell.angle_alpha   90.00
_cell.angle_beta   90.00
_cell.angle_gamma   90.00
#
_symmetry.space_group_name_H-M   'P 1'
#
loop_
_entity.id
_entity.type
_entity.pdbx_description
1 polymer ?
#
loop_
_entity_poly.entity_id
_entity_poly.type
_entity_poly.pdbx_seq_one_letter_code
_entity_poly.pdbx_strand_id
1 'polypeptide(L)'
;IFVGPCAAKKLEAMRRTVRSDVDFVITFEELAAIFEAAGIDFETYTKEDPIHDASGAGRGYGVAGGVSHAIEECVREYYPGVEVKIEHAEGLVECKKMLMLAKAGKKNGCLIEGMGCFGGCVAGAGVNIPVEKGAAAVQKFVQDSTNKLPPKELYEIQLP
;
A
#
# COMPACT_ATOMS: atom_id res chain seq x y z
N ILE A 1 3.15 16.05 -3.66
CA ILE A 1 4.14 15.08 -4.25
C ILE A 1 3.89 13.72 -3.63
N PHE A 2 3.78 12.66 -4.43
CA PHE A 2 3.70 11.28 -3.96
C PHE A 2 5.08 10.61 -4.04
N VAL A 3 5.45 9.87 -3.00
CA VAL A 3 6.71 9.10 -2.95
C VAL A 3 6.35 7.63 -2.77
N GLY A 4 6.84 6.75 -3.65
CA GLY A 4 6.53 5.33 -3.53
C GLY A 4 7.23 4.43 -4.54
N PRO A 5 7.13 3.11 -4.39
CA PRO A 5 7.97 2.16 -5.12
C PRO A 5 7.52 1.87 -6.56
N CYS A 6 6.47 2.52 -7.05
CA CYS A 6 5.75 2.08 -8.24
C CYS A 6 5.85 3.07 -9.40
N ALA A 7 6.46 2.64 -10.50
CA ALA A 7 6.48 3.43 -11.74
C ALA A 7 5.08 3.69 -12.30
N ALA A 8 4.13 2.76 -12.12
CA ALA A 8 2.76 2.92 -12.62
C ALA A 8 2.02 4.09 -11.95
N LYS A 9 2.42 4.51 -10.74
CA LYS A 9 1.85 5.69 -10.08
C LYS A 9 2.11 6.97 -10.86
N LYS A 10 3.20 7.05 -11.64
CA LYS A 10 3.45 8.18 -12.55
C LYS A 10 2.34 8.31 -13.60
N LEU A 11 1.93 7.19 -14.20
CA LEU A 11 0.82 7.16 -15.15
C LEU A 11 -0.53 7.41 -14.47
N GLU A 12 -0.71 6.95 -13.24
CA GLU A 12 -1.92 7.20 -12.46
C GLU A 12 -2.12 8.69 -12.15
N ALA A 13 -1.06 9.38 -11.70
CA ALA A 13 -1.08 10.81 -11.43
C ALA A 13 -1.37 11.65 -12.69
N MET A 14 -1.03 11.16 -13.88
CA MET A 14 -1.35 11.83 -15.14
C MET A 14 -2.84 11.74 -15.54
N ARG A 15 -3.64 10.90 -14.89
CA ARG A 15 -5.08 10.79 -15.19
C ARG A 15 -5.78 12.10 -14.86
N ARG A 16 -6.67 12.55 -15.76
CA ARG A 16 -7.39 13.84 -15.60
C ARG A 16 -8.11 13.98 -14.26
N THR A 17 -8.59 12.87 -13.71
CA THR A 17 -9.33 12.82 -12.44
C THR A 17 -8.45 12.75 -11.19
N VAL A 18 -7.13 12.63 -11.34
CA VAL A 18 -6.16 12.48 -10.23
C VAL A 18 -5.13 13.61 -10.25
N ARG A 19 -4.87 14.21 -11.42
CA ARG A 19 -3.85 15.24 -11.61
C ARG A 19 -4.04 16.49 -10.72
N SER A 20 -5.26 16.74 -10.23
CA SER A 20 -5.53 17.80 -9.26
C SER A 20 -5.00 17.50 -7.85
N ASP A 21 -4.79 16.23 -7.53
CA ASP A 21 -4.50 15.76 -6.17
C ASP A 21 -3.02 15.38 -6.00
N VAL A 22 -2.33 15.05 -7.11
CA VAL A 22 -0.92 14.65 -7.12
C VAL A 22 -0.17 15.35 -8.25
N ASP A 23 0.70 16.31 -7.91
CA ASP A 23 1.50 17.04 -8.90
C ASP A 23 2.63 16.19 -9.52
N PHE A 24 3.33 15.44 -8.67
CA PHE A 24 4.54 14.68 -9.02
C PHE A 24 4.60 13.35 -8.29
N VAL A 25 5.23 12.38 -8.93
CA VAL A 25 5.49 11.03 -8.39
C VAL A 25 6.98 10.76 -8.48
N ILE A 26 7.60 10.47 -7.34
CA ILE A 26 9.02 10.14 -7.21
C ILE A 26 9.14 8.72 -6.63
N THR A 27 10.02 7.92 -7.22
CA THR A 27 10.32 6.57 -6.70
C THR A 27 11.35 6.59 -5.57
N PHE A 28 11.45 5.51 -4.77
CA PHE A 28 12.46 5.47 -3.71
C PHE A 28 13.88 5.52 -4.25
N GLU A 29 14.12 4.91 -5.42
CA GLU A 29 15.40 5.00 -6.14
C GLU A 29 15.71 6.45 -6.57
N GLU A 30 14.75 7.14 -7.20
CA GLU A 30 14.94 8.55 -7.61
C GLU A 30 15.15 9.47 -6.42
N LEU A 31 14.42 9.25 -5.33
CA LEU A 31 14.58 10.02 -4.11
C LEU A 31 15.96 9.79 -3.46
N ALA A 32 16.45 8.56 -3.46
CA ALA A 32 17.80 8.24 -2.98
C ALA A 32 18.87 8.98 -3.80
N ALA A 33 18.75 9.02 -5.12
CA ALA A 33 19.67 9.76 -5.99
C ALA A 33 19.65 11.27 -5.72
N ILE A 34 18.47 11.85 -5.42
CA ILE A 34 18.37 13.26 -5.02
C ILE A 34 19.12 13.52 -3.71
N PHE A 35 18.98 12.64 -2.72
CA PHE A 35 19.67 12.78 -1.45
C PHE A 35 21.19 12.65 -1.60
N GLU A 36 21.67 11.70 -2.39
CA GLU A 36 23.09 11.54 -2.70
C GLU A 36 23.65 12.80 -3.38
N ALA A 37 22.96 13.32 -4.41
CA ALA A 37 23.39 14.53 -5.11
C ALA A 37 23.38 15.78 -4.21
N ALA A 38 22.50 15.82 -3.21
CA ALA A 38 22.43 16.89 -2.22
C ALA A 38 23.46 16.74 -1.08
N GLY A 39 24.20 15.63 -1.03
CA GLY A 39 25.14 15.32 0.06
C GLY A 39 24.44 15.04 1.39
N ILE A 40 23.21 14.53 1.36
CA ILE A 40 22.43 14.17 2.56
C ILE A 40 22.71 12.72 2.92
N ASP A 41 23.36 12.52 4.08
CA ASP A 41 23.66 11.20 4.62
C ASP A 41 22.78 10.88 5.83
N PHE A 42 21.84 9.94 5.65
CA PHE A 42 20.92 9.50 6.70
C PHE A 42 21.60 8.77 7.86
N GLU A 43 22.81 8.25 7.70
CA GLU A 43 23.55 7.60 8.81
C GLU A 43 23.99 8.63 9.87
N THR A 44 24.16 9.88 9.45
CA THR A 44 24.59 10.99 10.32
C THR A 44 23.42 11.71 11.00
N TYR A 45 22.18 11.40 10.60
CA TYR A 45 20.98 12.03 11.14
C TYR A 45 20.45 11.30 12.37
N THR A 46 20.11 12.08 13.40
CA THR A 46 19.32 11.58 14.53
C THR A 46 17.88 11.38 14.06
N LYS A 47 17.33 10.19 14.31
CA LYS A 47 15.92 9.91 14.02
C LYS A 47 15.03 10.83 14.85
N GLU A 48 14.10 11.52 14.18
CA GLU A 48 13.00 12.22 14.84
C GLU A 48 12.00 11.23 15.45
N ASP A 49 11.00 11.78 16.17
CA ASP A 49 9.94 11.00 16.79
C ASP A 49 9.21 10.12 15.74
N PRO A 50 8.79 8.90 16.12
CA PRO A 50 8.07 8.03 15.21
C PRO A 50 6.78 8.70 14.71
N ILE A 51 6.57 8.68 13.39
CA ILE A 51 5.35 9.19 12.78
C ILE A 51 4.18 8.24 13.16
N HIS A 52 3.15 8.79 13.80
CA HIS A 52 1.96 8.07 14.29
C HIS A 52 0.66 8.57 13.63
N ASP A 53 0.70 8.79 12.31
CA ASP A 53 -0.41 9.34 11.52
C ASP A 53 -1.36 8.29 10.92
N ALA A 54 -0.94 7.02 10.86
CA ALA A 54 -1.70 5.93 10.26
C ALA A 54 -1.96 4.76 11.22
N SER A 55 -3.16 4.17 11.11
CA SER A 55 -3.52 2.93 11.81
C SER A 55 -2.71 1.74 11.33
N GLY A 56 -2.57 0.71 12.16
CA GLY A 56 -1.90 -0.55 11.82
C GLY A 56 -2.44 -1.17 10.53
N ALA A 57 -3.77 -1.21 10.38
CA ALA A 57 -4.43 -1.68 9.16
C ALA A 57 -4.03 -0.88 7.91
N GLY A 58 -3.91 0.45 8.01
CA GLY A 58 -3.47 1.28 6.87
C GLY A 58 -2.00 1.11 6.51
N ARG A 59 -1.13 0.92 7.52
CA ARG A 59 0.33 0.75 7.33
C ARG A 59 0.70 -0.51 6.54
N GLY A 60 -0.17 -1.53 6.57
CA GLY A 60 0.07 -2.83 5.93
C GLY A 60 -0.13 -2.87 4.41
N TYR A 61 -0.66 -1.82 3.78
CA TYR A 61 -1.05 -1.84 2.36
C TYR A 61 0.10 -2.13 1.39
N GLY A 62 1.34 -1.89 1.82
CA GLY A 62 2.52 -2.06 0.98
C GLY A 62 2.84 -3.52 0.62
N VAL A 63 2.28 -4.50 1.33
CA VAL A 63 2.52 -5.93 1.05
C VAL A 63 1.29 -6.57 0.38
N ALA A 64 1.54 -7.60 -0.44
CA ALA A 64 0.48 -8.45 -0.97
C ALA A 64 -0.41 -9.01 0.17
N GLY A 65 -1.72 -8.94 0.00
CA GLY A 65 -2.71 -9.27 1.04
C GLY A 65 -3.04 -8.12 1.99
N GLY A 66 -2.21 -7.08 2.05
CA GLY A 66 -2.29 -6.05 3.09
C GLY A 66 -3.57 -5.21 3.07
N VAL A 67 -4.10 -4.88 1.88
CA VAL A 67 -5.34 -4.10 1.76
C VAL A 67 -6.53 -4.98 2.12
N SER A 68 -6.58 -6.19 1.57
CA SER A 68 -7.68 -7.14 1.84
C SER A 68 -7.75 -7.54 3.31
N HIS A 69 -6.61 -7.77 3.97
CA HIS A 69 -6.54 -8.05 5.39
C HIS A 69 -7.05 -6.87 6.23
N ALA A 70 -6.61 -5.65 5.92
CA ALA A 70 -7.10 -4.46 6.60
C ALA A 70 -8.62 -4.29 6.49
N ILE A 71 -9.19 -4.58 5.30
CA ILE A 71 -10.65 -4.56 5.11
C ILE A 71 -11.32 -5.64 5.95
N GLU A 72 -10.78 -6.86 5.96
CA GLU A 72 -11.30 -7.96 6.80
C GLU A 72 -11.31 -7.60 8.28
N GLU A 73 -10.22 -7.03 8.81
CA GLU A 73 -10.11 -6.64 10.21
C GLU A 73 -11.14 -5.55 10.56
N CYS A 74 -11.27 -4.53 9.71
CA CYS A 74 -12.27 -3.48 9.87
C CYS A 74 -13.69 -4.05 9.83
N VAL A 75 -14.03 -4.93 8.88
CA VAL A 75 -15.37 -5.53 8.78
C VAL A 75 -15.68 -6.39 10.00
N ARG A 76 -14.71 -7.21 10.43
CA ARG A 76 -14.85 -8.09 11.60
C ARG A 76 -15.14 -7.29 12.88
N GLU A 77 -14.49 -6.15 13.05
CA GLU A 77 -14.69 -5.26 14.21
C GLU A 77 -16.02 -4.48 14.10
N TYR A 78 -16.26 -3.83 12.96
CA TYR A 78 -17.37 -2.88 12.82
C TYR A 78 -18.72 -3.55 12.57
N TYR A 79 -18.70 -4.77 12.01
CA TYR A 79 -19.88 -5.52 11.55
C TYR A 79 -19.72 -7.00 11.91
N PRO A 80 -19.73 -7.35 13.21
CA PRO A 80 -19.56 -8.74 13.66
C PRO A 80 -20.62 -9.64 13.02
N GLY A 81 -20.17 -10.79 12.50
CA GLY A 81 -21.02 -11.77 11.81
C GLY A 81 -21.08 -11.60 10.28
N VAL A 82 -20.45 -10.56 9.72
CA VAL A 82 -20.25 -10.43 8.27
C VAL A 82 -18.96 -11.16 7.87
N GLU A 83 -19.09 -12.17 7.01
CA GLU A 83 -17.94 -12.89 6.44
C GLU A 83 -17.47 -12.21 5.15
N VAL A 84 -16.17 -11.94 5.04
CA VAL A 84 -15.55 -11.40 3.82
C VAL A 84 -14.80 -12.53 3.12
N LYS A 85 -15.24 -12.90 1.91
CA LYS A 85 -14.55 -13.91 1.11
C LYS A 85 -13.44 -13.25 0.31
N ILE A 86 -12.19 -13.49 0.68
CA ILE A 86 -11.04 -12.83 0.07
C ILE A 86 -10.38 -13.74 -0.97
N GLU A 87 -10.06 -13.15 -2.11
CA GLU A 87 -9.30 -13.77 -3.18
C GLU A 87 -8.12 -12.86 -3.52
N HIS A 88 -6.94 -13.45 -3.62
CA HIS A 88 -5.71 -12.71 -3.83
C HIS A 88 -5.04 -13.16 -5.14
N ALA A 89 -4.52 -12.21 -5.90
CA ALA A 89 -3.78 -12.48 -7.13
C ALA A 89 -2.58 -11.55 -7.27
N GLU A 90 -1.43 -12.11 -7.64
CA GLU A 90 -0.19 -11.39 -7.82
C GLU A 90 0.37 -11.57 -9.23
N GLY A 91 0.90 -10.50 -9.79
CA GLY A 91 1.35 -10.47 -11.17
C GLY A 91 0.19 -10.30 -12.14
N LEU A 92 0.48 -9.69 -13.29
CA LEU A 92 -0.55 -9.34 -14.28
C LEU A 92 -1.26 -10.57 -14.87
N VAL A 93 -0.56 -11.69 -14.99
CA VAL A 93 -1.12 -12.94 -15.52
C VAL A 93 -2.18 -13.52 -14.59
N GLU A 94 -1.87 -13.64 -13.29
CA GLU A 94 -2.83 -14.15 -12.31
C GLU A 94 -3.97 -13.17 -12.06
N CYS A 95 -3.67 -11.86 -12.01
CA CYS A 95 -4.71 -10.81 -11.98
C CYS A 95 -5.69 -10.98 -13.15
N LYS A 96 -5.19 -11.18 -14.38
CA LYS A 96 -6.04 -11.39 -15.56
C LYS A 96 -6.87 -12.66 -15.43
N LYS A 97 -6.28 -13.78 -14.99
CA LYS A 97 -7.02 -15.04 -14.77
C LYS A 97 -8.13 -14.85 -13.74
N MET A 98 -7.85 -14.19 -12.63
CA MET A 98 -8.81 -13.90 -11.57
C MET A 98 -9.99 -13.06 -12.10
N LEU A 99 -9.71 -12.02 -12.89
CA LEU A 99 -10.74 -11.21 -13.53
C LEU A 99 -11.58 -12.01 -14.54
N MET A 100 -10.99 -12.97 -15.25
CA MET A 100 -11.75 -13.86 -16.15
C MET A 100 -12.67 -14.81 -15.38
N LEU A 101 -12.22 -15.33 -14.24
CA LEU A 101 -13.06 -16.15 -13.35
C LEU A 101 -14.21 -15.32 -12.76
N ALA A 102 -13.95 -14.08 -12.34
CA ALA A 102 -14.97 -13.14 -11.87
C ALA A 102 -16.00 -12.83 -12.96
N LYS A 103 -15.56 -12.53 -14.19
CA LYS A 103 -16.44 -12.31 -15.34
C LYS A 103 -17.33 -13.53 -15.63
N ALA A 104 -16.85 -14.74 -15.38
CA ALA A 104 -17.60 -15.99 -15.54
C ALA A 104 -18.53 -16.30 -14.33
N GLY A 105 -18.66 -15.40 -13.37
CA GLY A 105 -19.51 -15.57 -12.18
C GLY A 105 -18.92 -16.48 -11.10
N LYS A 106 -17.67 -16.95 -11.24
CA LYS A 106 -17.05 -17.91 -10.33
C LYS A 106 -16.48 -17.28 -9.04
N LYS A 107 -16.51 -15.96 -8.94
CA LYS A 107 -15.99 -15.18 -7.80
C LYS A 107 -17.04 -14.19 -7.27
N ASN A 108 -18.32 -14.49 -7.49
CA ASN A 108 -19.43 -13.65 -7.02
C ASN A 108 -19.43 -13.59 -5.48
N GLY A 109 -19.47 -12.37 -4.94
CA GLY A 109 -19.43 -12.13 -3.50
C GLY A 109 -18.02 -12.18 -2.89
N CYS A 110 -16.96 -12.37 -3.68
CA CYS A 110 -15.59 -12.27 -3.20
C CYS A 110 -15.08 -10.83 -3.31
N LEU A 111 -14.33 -10.38 -2.30
CA LEU A 111 -13.41 -9.27 -2.40
C LEU A 111 -12.13 -9.78 -3.07
N ILE A 112 -11.76 -9.18 -4.20
CA ILE A 112 -10.59 -9.59 -4.98
C ILE A 112 -9.52 -8.51 -4.84
N GLU A 113 -8.35 -8.86 -4.31
CA GLU A 113 -7.17 -8.02 -4.29
C GLU A 113 -6.20 -8.46 -5.39
N GLY A 114 -5.87 -7.53 -6.30
CA GLY A 114 -4.94 -7.76 -7.39
C GLY A 114 -3.71 -6.87 -7.27
N MET A 115 -2.54 -7.47 -7.18
CA MET A 115 -1.25 -6.79 -7.14
C MET A 115 -0.49 -7.00 -8.44
N GLY A 116 -0.03 -5.91 -9.07
CA GLY A 116 0.72 -6.01 -10.33
C GLY A 116 2.10 -6.64 -10.17
N CYS A 117 2.73 -6.46 -9.00
CA CYS A 117 4.03 -7.02 -8.63
C CYS A 117 3.85 -8.17 -7.64
N PHE A 118 4.69 -9.20 -7.74
CA PHE A 118 4.75 -10.31 -6.77
C PHE A 118 5.29 -9.79 -5.43
N GLY A 119 4.57 -10.01 -4.34
CA GLY A 119 4.85 -9.46 -3.00
C GLY A 119 4.23 -8.07 -2.74
N GLY A 120 3.54 -7.48 -3.72
CA GLY A 120 2.91 -6.16 -3.57
C GLY A 120 3.87 -4.99 -3.82
N CYS A 121 3.59 -3.84 -3.21
CA CYS A 121 4.37 -2.62 -3.42
C CYS A 121 5.82 -2.71 -2.91
N VAL A 122 6.09 -3.52 -1.88
CA VAL A 122 7.47 -3.79 -1.40
C VAL A 122 8.38 -4.46 -2.43
N ALA A 123 7.81 -4.94 -3.54
CA ALA A 123 8.53 -5.47 -4.70
C ALA A 123 8.34 -4.60 -5.96
N GLY A 124 7.91 -3.35 -5.79
CA GLY A 124 7.73 -2.42 -6.89
C GLY A 124 9.05 -2.10 -7.60
N ALA A 125 9.00 -1.74 -8.88
CA ALA A 125 10.19 -1.51 -9.69
C ALA A 125 11.14 -0.41 -9.18
N GLY A 126 10.65 0.52 -8.35
CA GLY A 126 11.44 1.61 -7.77
C GLY A 126 11.83 1.39 -6.31
N VAL A 127 11.87 0.14 -5.84
CA VAL A 127 12.44 -0.20 -4.52
C VAL A 127 13.96 -0.32 -4.59
N ASN A 128 14.63 -0.01 -3.49
CA ASN A 128 16.09 -0.03 -3.36
C ASN A 128 16.59 -1.03 -2.29
N ILE A 129 15.70 -1.90 -1.78
CA ILE A 129 16.03 -2.94 -0.79
C ILE A 129 15.42 -4.29 -1.20
N PRO A 130 15.96 -5.42 -0.71
CA PRO A 130 15.37 -6.73 -0.92
C PRO A 130 13.92 -6.81 -0.42
N VAL A 131 13.07 -7.51 -1.17
CA VAL A 131 11.62 -7.65 -0.88
C VAL A 131 11.36 -8.17 0.53
N GLU A 132 12.13 -9.18 0.98
CA GLU A 132 12.02 -9.78 2.32
C GLU A 132 12.28 -8.76 3.43
N LYS A 133 13.28 -7.89 3.24
CA LYS A 133 13.59 -6.81 4.20
C LYS A 133 12.50 -5.75 4.20
N GLY A 134 11.98 -5.39 3.03
CA GLY A 134 10.86 -4.45 2.89
C GLY A 134 9.60 -4.97 3.57
N ALA A 135 9.23 -6.23 3.34
CA ALA A 135 8.09 -6.87 3.97
C ALA A 135 8.23 -6.93 5.50
N ALA A 136 9.41 -7.31 6.00
CA ALA A 136 9.68 -7.34 7.44
C ALA A 136 9.61 -5.94 8.07
N ALA A 137 10.13 -4.91 7.37
CA ALA A 137 10.04 -3.52 7.83
C ALA A 137 8.60 -3.02 7.88
N VAL A 138 7.77 -3.33 6.87
CA VAL A 138 6.33 -3.02 6.89
C VAL A 138 5.63 -3.73 8.04
N GLN A 139 5.92 -5.01 8.28
CA GLN A 139 5.31 -5.77 9.37
C GLN A 139 5.65 -5.16 10.74
N LYS A 140 6.90 -4.74 10.95
CA LYS A 140 7.31 -3.99 12.14
C LYS A 140 6.57 -2.66 12.25
N PHE A 141 6.46 -1.91 11.14
CA PHE A 141 5.76 -0.62 11.12
C PHE A 141 4.27 -0.74 11.48
N VAL A 142 3.61 -1.84 11.08
CA VAL A 142 2.24 -2.19 11.49
C VAL A 142 2.17 -2.48 12.99
N GLN A 143 3.12 -3.25 13.53
CA GLN A 143 3.19 -3.60 14.96
C GLN A 143 3.39 -2.38 15.85
N ASP A 144 4.25 -1.46 15.42
CA ASP A 144 4.59 -0.21 16.11
C ASP A 144 3.44 0.81 16.12
N SER A 145 2.34 0.56 15.38
CA SER A 145 1.18 1.45 15.42
C SER A 145 0.44 1.33 16.76
N THR A 146 0.23 2.49 17.39
CA THR A 146 -0.56 2.68 18.62
C THR A 146 -2.07 2.55 18.38
N ASN A 147 -2.52 2.79 17.15
CA ASN A 147 -3.91 2.61 16.76
C ASN A 147 -4.02 1.47 15.74
N LYS A 148 -4.72 0.37 16.07
CA LYS A 148 -4.79 -0.79 15.18
C LYS A 148 -5.73 -0.57 14.00
N LEU A 149 -6.91 -0.02 14.24
CA LEU A 149 -7.96 0.20 13.23
C LEU A 149 -8.39 1.66 13.21
N PRO A 150 -8.78 2.23 12.06
CA PRO A 150 -9.40 3.56 12.05
C PRO A 150 -10.73 3.55 12.83
N PRO A 151 -11.27 4.71 13.25
CA PRO A 151 -12.64 4.79 13.76
C PRO A 151 -13.66 4.42 12.68
N LYS A 152 -14.79 3.81 13.06
CA LYS A 152 -15.84 3.39 12.13
C LYS A 152 -16.49 4.59 11.41
N GLU A 153 -16.53 5.73 12.08
CA GLU A 153 -17.15 6.98 11.63
C GLU A 153 -16.23 7.80 10.72
N LEU A 154 -14.97 7.37 10.53
CA LEU A 154 -14.00 8.08 9.70
C LEU A 154 -14.35 7.92 8.22
N TYR A 155 -15.07 8.91 7.68
CA TYR A 155 -15.49 8.93 6.27
C TYR A 155 -14.65 9.88 5.41
N GLU A 156 -14.23 11.02 5.97
CA GLU A 156 -13.36 12.00 5.34
C GLU A 156 -12.19 12.34 6.27
N ILE A 157 -11.00 12.46 5.68
CA ILE A 157 -9.81 12.93 6.37
C ILE A 157 -9.54 14.35 5.86
N GLN A 158 -9.52 15.33 6.76
CA GLN A 158 -8.99 16.65 6.44
C GLN A 158 -7.47 16.55 6.48
N LEU A 159 -6.87 16.57 5.30
CA LEU A 159 -5.43 16.75 5.17
C LEU A 159 -5.12 18.24 5.39
N PRO A 160 -4.07 18.59 6.17
CA PRO A 160 -3.67 19.96 6.42
C PRO A 160 -3.23 20.70 5.16
#